data_AF-A0AAD9KVL0-F1
#
_entry.id   AF-A0AAD9KVL0-F1
#
_cell.length_a   1.000
_cell.length_b   1.000
_cell.length_c   1.000
_cell.angle_alpha   90.00
_cell.angle_beta   90.00
_cell.angle_gamma   90.00
#
_symmetry.space_group_name_H-M   'P 1'
#
loop_
_entity.id
_entity.type
_entity.pdbx_description
1 polymer ?
#
loop_
_entity_poly.entity_id
_entity_poly.type
_entity_poly.pdbx_seq_one_letter_code
_entity_poly.pdbx_strand_id
1 'polypeptide(L)'
;MASNLGGAKSIAPCEATETVHPEGVSVTGLGQRVKEFIEVEVTCDVSRVKPAADIYWRKGPDGPLQTGTTSDGTNSDGKTCHLQSTYKVSFNRSEHNTKLYCLVTRPGDRTDVWAAKGSDSVLGQP
;
A
#
# COMPACT_ATOMS: atom_id res chain seq x y z
N MET A 1 41.95 -28.60 -3.48
CA MET A 1 40.64 -28.72 -2.80
C MET A 1 39.72 -27.71 -3.48
N ALA A 2 38.77 -28.19 -4.30
CA ALA A 2 37.89 -27.33 -5.07
C ALA A 2 36.69 -26.92 -4.21
N SER A 3 36.57 -25.63 -3.90
CA SER A 3 35.40 -25.09 -3.23
C SER A 3 34.30 -24.87 -4.27
N ASN A 4 33.37 -25.82 -4.35
CA ASN A 4 32.04 -25.60 -4.92
C ASN A 4 31.27 -24.65 -4.00
N LEU A 5 31.13 -23.39 -4.41
CA LEU A 5 30.07 -22.51 -3.93
C LEU A 5 29.17 -22.26 -5.14
N GLY A 6 28.24 -23.18 -5.36
CA GLY A 6 27.12 -22.98 -6.26
C GLY A 6 26.39 -21.73 -5.78
N GLY A 7 26.47 -20.67 -6.59
CA GLY A 7 25.72 -19.45 -6.35
C GLY A 7 24.25 -19.78 -6.26
N ALA A 8 23.67 -19.63 -5.07
CA ALA A 8 22.24 -19.47 -4.95
C ALA A 8 21.89 -18.22 -5.75
N LYS A 9 21.40 -18.41 -6.96
CA LYS A 9 20.76 -17.35 -7.73
C LYS A 9 19.55 -16.96 -6.89
N SER A 10 19.70 -15.90 -6.09
CA SER A 10 18.60 -15.24 -5.41
C SER A 10 17.67 -14.75 -6.52
N ILE A 11 16.69 -15.58 -6.87
CA ILE A 11 15.64 -15.16 -7.79
C ILE A 11 14.83 -14.19 -6.95
N ALA A 12 15.08 -12.89 -7.11
CA ALA A 12 14.25 -11.87 -6.48
C ALA A 12 12.82 -12.13 -6.99
N PRO A 13 11.88 -12.57 -6.14
CA PRO A 13 10.65 -13.24 -6.55
C PRO A 13 9.61 -12.32 -7.23
N CYS A 14 10.02 -11.10 -7.54
CA CYS A 14 9.19 -9.99 -7.99
C CYS A 14 9.73 -9.29 -9.25
N GLU A 15 10.68 -9.89 -9.99
CA GLU A 15 11.28 -9.25 -11.16
C GLU A 15 10.31 -9.08 -12.36
N ALA A 16 10.51 -7.98 -13.08
CA ALA A 16 9.57 -7.34 -14.01
C ALA A 16 9.47 -7.97 -15.41
N THR A 17 9.36 -9.30 -15.51
CA THR A 17 9.20 -9.96 -16.83
C THR A 17 7.76 -9.90 -17.36
N GLU A 18 6.78 -9.68 -16.49
CA GLU A 18 5.36 -9.59 -16.82
C GLU A 18 4.64 -8.78 -15.74
N THR A 19 3.69 -7.92 -16.13
CA THR A 19 2.91 -7.09 -15.20
C THR A 19 1.65 -7.83 -14.75
N VAL A 20 1.45 -7.91 -13.43
CA VAL A 20 0.25 -8.43 -12.79
C VAL A 20 -0.31 -7.32 -11.91
N HIS A 21 -1.52 -6.86 -12.23
CA HIS A 21 -2.24 -5.90 -11.40
C HIS A 21 -2.64 -6.56 -10.07
N PRO A 22 -2.67 -5.80 -8.95
CA PRO A 22 -3.07 -6.34 -7.66
C PRO A 22 -4.44 -7.02 -7.72
N GLU A 23 -4.54 -8.22 -7.15
CA GLU A 23 -5.82 -8.92 -7.03
C GLU A 23 -6.65 -8.35 -5.87
N GLY A 24 -5.98 -7.96 -4.78
CA GLY A 24 -6.61 -7.39 -3.60
C GLY A 24 -5.88 -6.14 -3.12
N VAL A 25 -6.67 -5.11 -2.80
CA VAL A 25 -6.21 -3.95 -2.02
C VAL A 25 -7.23 -3.71 -0.91
N SER A 26 -6.78 -3.72 0.33
CA SER A 26 -7.62 -3.45 1.50
C SER A 26 -7.01 -2.37 2.38
N VAL A 27 -7.85 -1.59 3.05
CA VAL A 27 -7.45 -0.58 4.02
C VAL A 27 -8.13 -0.90 5.35
N THR A 28 -7.34 -1.01 6.41
CA THR A 28 -7.81 -1.32 7.76
C THR A 28 -7.22 -0.35 8.78
N GLY A 29 -7.70 -0.38 10.02
CA GLY A 29 -7.25 0.50 11.11
C GLY A 29 -7.99 1.84 11.20
N LEU A 30 -8.69 2.26 10.14
CA LEU A 30 -9.56 3.43 10.19
C LEU A 30 -10.97 3.04 10.66
N GLY A 31 -11.33 3.45 11.88
CA GLY A 31 -12.69 3.27 12.39
C GLY A 31 -13.70 4.26 11.79
N GLN A 32 -15.00 4.04 12.04
CA GLN A 32 -16.07 4.94 11.57
C GLN A 32 -15.95 6.37 12.13
N ARG A 33 -15.25 6.55 13.26
CA ARG A 33 -15.06 7.83 13.95
C ARG A 33 -13.61 7.99 14.36
N VAL A 34 -13.02 9.12 14.00
CA VAL A 34 -11.70 9.55 14.45
C VAL A 34 -11.85 10.86 15.22
N LYS A 35 -11.03 11.04 16.26
CA LYS A 35 -11.00 12.30 17.01
C LYS A 35 -10.12 13.30 16.25
N GLU A 36 -10.52 14.56 16.30
CA GLU A 36 -9.76 15.64 15.68
C GLU A 36 -8.32 15.65 16.21
N PHE A 37 -7.35 15.77 15.30
CA PHE A 37 -5.91 15.80 15.58
C PHE A 37 -5.32 14.58 16.30
N ILE A 38 -6.11 13.52 16.52
CA ILE A 38 -5.58 12.27 17.07
C ILE A 38 -5.09 11.40 15.91
N GLU A 39 -3.83 10.99 15.99
CA GLU A 39 -3.25 10.05 15.04
C GLU A 39 -3.84 8.66 15.20
N VAL A 40 -4.18 8.05 14.08
CA VAL A 40 -4.59 6.66 13.96
C VAL A 40 -3.66 5.99 12.97
N GLU A 41 -3.16 4.81 13.33
CA GLU A 41 -2.38 3.98 12.42
C GLU A 41 -3.34 3.18 11.53
N VAL A 42 -3.17 3.34 10.22
CA VAL A 42 -3.89 2.56 9.22
C VAL A 42 -2.94 1.63 8.50
N THR A 43 -3.49 0.54 7.97
CA THR A 43 -2.76 -0.44 7.19
C THR A 43 -3.38 -0.59 5.81
N CYS A 44 -2.56 -0.58 4.77
CA CYS A 44 -2.92 -1.02 3.44
C CYS A 44 -2.27 -2.37 3.16
N ASP A 45 -3.08 -3.35 2.78
CA ASP A 45 -2.62 -4.68 2.38
C ASP A 45 -2.88 -4.88 0.89
N VAL A 46 -1.85 -5.27 0.16
CA VAL A 46 -1.86 -5.45 -1.30
C VAL A 46 -1.39 -6.86 -1.62
N SER A 47 -2.24 -7.63 -2.30
CA SER A 47 -1.94 -9.00 -2.68
C SER A 47 -1.78 -9.17 -4.19
N ARG A 48 -0.90 -10.11 -4.53
CA ARG A 48 -0.64 -10.61 -5.88
C ARG A 48 -0.31 -9.54 -6.92
N VAL A 49 0.67 -8.68 -6.62
CA VAL A 49 1.17 -7.67 -7.56
C VAL A 49 2.50 -8.07 -8.20
N LYS A 50 2.74 -7.71 -9.47
CA LYS A 50 4.03 -7.90 -10.15
C LYS A 50 4.28 -6.80 -11.19
N PRO A 51 5.50 -6.22 -11.31
CA PRO A 51 6.60 -6.32 -10.34
C PRO A 51 6.20 -5.80 -8.95
N ALA A 52 7.11 -5.87 -7.97
CA ALA A 52 6.90 -5.17 -6.70
C ALA A 52 6.46 -3.73 -6.99
N ALA A 53 5.48 -3.19 -6.25
CA ALA A 53 4.85 -1.89 -6.52
C ALA A 53 5.18 -0.89 -5.41
N ASP A 54 4.94 0.40 -5.68
CA ASP A 54 5.03 1.45 -4.66
C ASP A 54 3.64 1.73 -4.08
N ILE A 55 3.56 1.94 -2.76
CA ILE A 55 2.33 2.33 -2.06
C ILE A 55 2.42 3.80 -1.60
N TYR A 56 1.40 4.57 -1.96
CA TYR A 56 1.21 5.95 -1.51
C TYR A 56 -0.13 6.13 -0.81
N TRP A 57 -0.17 7.12 0.08
CA TRP A 57 -1.36 7.49 0.85
C TRP A 57 -1.84 8.88 0.44
N ARG A 58 -3.16 9.10 0.41
CA ARG A 58 -3.73 10.42 0.09
C ARG A 58 -5.05 10.65 0.81
N LYS A 59 -5.21 11.82 1.44
CA LYS A 59 -6.51 12.28 1.95
C LYS A 59 -7.32 12.92 0.82
N GLY A 60 -8.48 12.37 0.51
CA GLY A 60 -9.33 12.84 -0.59
C GLY A 60 -8.74 12.58 -1.98
N PRO A 61 -9.44 13.01 -3.04
CA PRO A 61 -8.98 12.88 -4.43
C PRO A 61 -7.82 13.82 -4.76
N ASP A 62 -7.75 15.00 -4.13
CA ASP A 62 -6.81 16.07 -4.50
C ASP A 62 -5.75 16.34 -3.42
N GLY A 63 -5.71 15.55 -2.35
CA GLY A 63 -4.71 15.70 -1.31
C GLY A 63 -3.29 15.42 -1.80
N PRO A 64 -2.27 15.88 -1.06
CA PRO A 64 -0.89 15.52 -1.36
C PRO A 64 -0.66 14.02 -1.15
N LEU A 65 0.20 13.42 -1.98
CA LEU A 65 0.69 12.07 -1.77
C LEU A 65 1.62 12.03 -0.56
N GLN A 66 1.45 11.00 0.25
CA GLN A 66 2.22 10.72 1.46
C GLN A 66 2.80 9.31 1.37
N THR A 67 3.90 9.08 2.06
CA THR A 67 4.54 7.77 2.17
C THR A 67 4.30 7.17 3.54
N GLY A 68 4.01 5.88 3.60
CA GLY A 68 3.97 5.10 4.83
C GLY A 68 5.27 4.35 5.08
N THR A 69 5.27 3.50 6.11
CA THR A 69 6.28 2.45 6.26
C THR A 69 5.80 1.23 5.49
N THR A 70 6.57 0.82 4.48
CA THR A 70 6.21 -0.31 3.61
C THR A 70 7.13 -1.49 3.86
N SER A 71 6.55 -2.67 3.96
CA SER A 71 7.23 -3.97 3.94
C SER A 71 6.74 -4.79 2.75
N ASP A 72 7.63 -5.58 2.18
CA ASP A 72 7.32 -6.47 1.07
C ASP A 72 7.60 -7.94 1.42
N GLY A 73 7.00 -8.81 0.62
CA GLY A 73 7.16 -10.25 0.71
C GLY A 73 6.72 -10.92 -0.57
N THR A 74 6.88 -12.24 -0.61
CA THR A 74 6.38 -13.06 -1.73
C THR A 74 5.09 -13.74 -1.32
N ASN A 75 4.08 -13.73 -2.18
CA ASN A 75 2.89 -14.55 -1.96
C ASN A 75 3.24 -16.03 -2.03
N SER A 76 2.31 -16.87 -1.57
CA SER A 76 2.44 -18.33 -1.62
C SER A 76 2.61 -18.91 -3.02
N ASP A 77 2.26 -18.18 -4.08
CA ASP A 77 2.47 -18.60 -5.47
C ASP A 77 3.94 -18.48 -5.93
N GLY A 78 4.81 -17.86 -5.12
CA GLY A 78 6.23 -17.71 -5.40
C GLY A 78 6.56 -16.80 -6.60
N LYS A 79 5.57 -16.10 -7.15
CA LYS A 79 5.68 -15.34 -8.40
C LYS A 79 5.23 -13.89 -8.27
N THR A 80 4.35 -13.61 -7.31
CA THR A 80 3.78 -12.29 -7.08
C THR A 80 4.16 -11.79 -5.70
N CYS A 81 4.14 -10.47 -5.54
CA CYS A 81 4.53 -9.79 -4.32
C CYS A 81 3.30 -9.54 -3.43
N HIS A 82 3.53 -9.63 -2.14
CA HIS A 82 2.63 -9.10 -1.11
C HIS A 82 3.28 -7.82 -0.58
N LEU A 83 2.50 -6.76 -0.42
CA LEU A 83 2.97 -5.50 0.15
C LEU A 83 2.04 -5.10 1.27
N GLN A 84 2.63 -4.61 2.35
CA GLN A 84 1.91 -4.00 3.45
C GLN A 84 2.50 -2.61 3.71
N SER A 85 1.65 -1.59 3.77
CA SER A 85 2.04 -0.24 4.15
C SER A 85 1.29 0.21 5.38
N THR A 86 1.97 0.77 6.37
CA THR A 86 1.34 1.43 7.52
C THR A 86 1.54 2.94 7.45
N TYR A 87 0.51 3.70 7.84
CA TYR A 87 0.55 5.16 7.82
C TYR A 87 -0.18 5.74 9.03
N LYS A 88 0.46 6.68 9.71
CA LYS A 88 -0.18 7.46 10.78
C LYS A 88 -0.87 8.66 10.17
N VAL A 89 -2.19 8.71 10.33
CA VAL A 89 -3.03 9.77 9.79
C VAL A 89 -3.77 10.45 10.92
N SER A 90 -3.93 11.77 10.82
CA SER A 90 -4.89 12.53 11.63
C SER A 90 -5.78 13.35 10.71
N PHE A 91 -6.97 13.65 11.23
CA PHE A 91 -7.98 14.44 10.53
C PHE A 91 -8.33 15.66 11.38
N ASN A 92 -8.56 16.78 10.73
CA ASN A 92 -9.12 17.97 11.37
C ASN A 92 -10.63 18.10 11.07
N ARG A 93 -11.31 19.06 11.71
CA ARG A 93 -12.75 19.28 11.49
C ARG A 93 -13.11 19.66 10.06
N SER A 94 -12.23 20.35 9.32
CA SER A 94 -12.47 20.68 7.90
C SER A 94 -12.37 19.47 6.97
N GLU A 95 -11.76 18.38 7.43
CA GLU A 95 -11.58 17.13 6.68
C GLU A 95 -12.69 16.11 6.98
N HIS A 96 -13.79 16.56 7.58
CA HIS A 96 -14.96 15.72 7.78
C HIS A 96 -15.44 15.07 6.47
N ASN A 97 -15.84 13.79 6.53
CA ASN A 97 -16.17 12.96 5.37
C ASN A 97 -15.04 12.73 4.34
N THR A 98 -13.81 13.17 4.63
CA THR A 98 -12.65 12.88 3.77
C THR A 98 -12.24 11.43 3.93
N LYS A 99 -12.12 10.72 2.81
CA LYS A 99 -11.59 9.35 2.78
C LYS A 99 -10.07 9.37 2.71
N LEU A 100 -9.44 8.39 3.33
CA LEU A 100 -8.03 8.09 3.10
C LEU A 100 -7.93 7.05 1.99
N TYR A 101 -7.07 7.27 1.00
CA TYR A 101 -6.81 6.34 -0.08
C TYR A 101 -5.42 5.74 0.06
N CYS A 102 -5.35 4.42 -0.12
CA CYS A 102 -4.13 3.71 -0.47
C CYS A 102 -4.07 3.60 -2.00
N LEU A 103 -2.96 4.02 -2.60
CA LEU A 103 -2.70 4.02 -4.03
C LEU A 103 -1.53 3.07 -4.30
N VAL A 104 -1.75 2.09 -5.17
CA VAL A 104 -0.72 1.15 -5.62
C VAL A 104 -0.27 1.60 -7.01
N THR A 105 1.01 1.86 -7.14
CA THR A 105 1.59 2.47 -8.35
C THR A 105 2.74 1.64 -8.90
N ARG A 106 3.04 1.83 -10.19
CA ARG A 106 4.26 1.28 -10.78
C ARG A 106 5.50 1.81 -10.02
N PRO A 107 6.53 0.98 -9.81
CA PRO A 107 7.79 1.43 -9.22
C PRO A 107 8.37 2.63 -9.93
N GLY A 108 8.68 3.67 -9.15
CA GLY A 108 9.32 4.87 -9.66
C GLY A 108 8.42 5.78 -10.50
N ASP A 109 7.15 5.42 -10.73
CA ASP A 109 6.18 6.26 -11.44
C ASP A 109 4.90 6.40 -10.61
N ARG A 110 4.83 7.51 -9.86
CA ARG A 110 3.71 7.84 -8.98
C ARG A 110 2.42 8.20 -9.73
N THR A 111 2.49 8.36 -11.05
CA THR A 111 1.35 8.74 -11.89
C THR A 111 0.65 7.52 -12.50
N ASP A 112 1.37 6.40 -12.65
CA ASP A 112 0.81 5.13 -13.11
C ASP A 112 0.19 4.34 -11.94
N VAL A 113 -1.08 4.65 -11.63
CA VAL A 113 -1.85 3.98 -10.58
C VAL A 113 -2.45 2.68 -11.11
N TRP A 114 -2.01 1.55 -10.56
CA TRP A 114 -2.54 0.22 -10.88
C TRP A 114 -3.82 -0.11 -10.11
N ALA A 115 -3.92 0.35 -8.87
CA ALA A 115 -5.08 0.14 -8.03
C ALA A 115 -5.18 1.24 -6.96
N ALA A 116 -6.40 1.49 -6.48
CA ALA A 116 -6.66 2.42 -5.39
C ALA A 116 -7.77 1.88 -4.49
N LYS A 117 -7.60 2.00 -3.18
CA LYS A 117 -8.63 1.66 -2.20
C LYS A 117 -8.81 2.79 -1.21
N GLY A 118 -10.03 3.30 -1.12
CA GLY A 118 -10.43 4.21 -0.06
C GLY A 118 -10.77 3.44 1.22
N SER A 119 -10.48 4.05 2.37
CA SER A 119 -11.04 3.65 3.66
C SER A 119 -12.56 3.70 3.62
N ASP A 120 -13.18 2.99 4.56
CA ASP A 120 -14.59 3.22 4.87
C ASP A 120 -14.80 4.70 5.25
N SER A 121 -15.99 5.23 4.98
CA SER A 121 -16.32 6.64 5.22
C SER A 121 -16.17 6.99 6.71
N VAL A 122 -15.39 8.03 7.00
CA VAL A 122 -15.28 8.62 8.35
C VAL A 122 -16.54 9.46 8.59
N LEU A 123 -17.63 8.82 9.03
CA LEU A 123 -18.88 9.52 9.34
C LEU A 123 -18.87 10.01 10.79
N GLY A 124 -18.66 11.32 10.96
CA GLY A 124 -19.08 12.01 12.19
C GLY A 124 -20.59 12.31 12.12
N GLN A 125 -21.29 12.17 13.24
CA GLN A 125 -22.66 12.66 13.38
C GLN A 125 -22.68 14.20 13.49
N PRO A 126 -23.83 14.85 13.14
CA PRO A 126 -24.01 16.31 13.18
C PRO A 126 -23.75 16.95 14.54
#